data_AF-A0A1Y3WYD9-F1
#
_entry.id   AF-A0A1Y3WYD9-F1
#
_cell.length_a   1.000
_cell.length_b   1.000
_cell.length_c   1.000
_cell.angle_alpha   90.00
_cell.angle_beta   90.00
_cell.angle_gamma   90.00
#
_symmetry.space_group_name_H-M   'P 1'
#
loop_
_entity.id
_entity.type
_entity.pdbx_description
1 polymer ?
#
loop_
_entity_poly.entity_id
_entity_poly.type
_entity_poly.pdbx_seq_one_letter_code
_entity_poly.pdbx_strand_id
1 'polypeptide(L)'
;MSEYIHTAYKKTARIQTVVCGLLFSAFSFTYLYVFQSDILEALHFSLAHGKTHFAPLASAIIITVILLLLRWGVNSLLGLKGNVRALSYFPSCLILGALTDVGKDVYTGGYHTFWGWMLPLVLMIYIAVAYWLRRIFRNQLNHESNPIILMNCNILIVIVLCLMAALIGNTNRAFHHELEAEHHLRLRQYQQVLKAGEKSLEASRTLTVLRSIALSHTGELGKRLFTFPQHYRSGGLFFADDSTQTYRYTNDSIYYLLGVRPYAGEKWLTFLQNICYKGTGKYTALDYYLSALLLEKDLDTFVKAVNDLYEIEEELPRHYSEALLIYRDSHPEYPVQITDSTLVKRYITYRERQVGFTSYTEERNRMRREFGDTYWWYFDYQE
;
A
#
# COMPACT_ATOMS: atom_id res chain seq x y z
N MET A 1 -25.03 4.91 53.96
CA MET A 1 -25.21 5.16 52.51
C MET A 1 -23.98 5.80 51.87
N SER A 2 -23.41 6.87 52.45
CA SER A 2 -22.17 7.53 51.96
C SER A 2 -20.95 6.59 51.85
N GLU A 3 -20.72 5.72 52.84
CA GLU A 3 -19.58 4.79 52.85
C GLU A 3 -19.66 3.69 51.77
N TYR A 4 -20.88 3.22 51.48
CA TYR A 4 -21.15 2.26 50.39
C TYR A 4 -20.94 2.90 49.01
N ILE A 5 -21.34 4.16 48.83
CA ILE A 5 -21.14 4.89 47.57
C ILE A 5 -19.64 5.12 47.32
N HIS A 6 -18.90 5.55 48.35
CA HIS A 6 -17.46 5.80 48.27
C HIS A 6 -16.63 4.51 48.01
N THR A 7 -17.00 3.39 48.64
CA THR A 7 -16.35 2.08 48.37
C THR A 7 -16.66 1.58 46.95
N ALA A 8 -17.91 1.70 46.49
CA ALA A 8 -18.30 1.36 45.12
C ALA A 8 -17.61 2.24 44.08
N TYR A 9 -17.48 3.54 44.33
CA TYR A 9 -16.78 4.48 43.47
C TYR A 9 -15.29 4.14 43.34
N LYS A 10 -14.59 3.89 44.47
CA LYS A 10 -13.17 3.50 44.44
C LYS A 10 -12.93 2.19 43.68
N LYS A 11 -13.80 1.19 43.86
CA LYS A 11 -13.74 -0.07 43.12
C LYS A 11 -13.96 0.18 41.62
N THR A 12 -14.98 0.96 41.27
CA THR A 12 -15.29 1.29 39.87
C THR A 12 -14.16 2.07 39.21
N ALA A 13 -13.54 3.03 39.90
CA ALA A 13 -12.42 3.80 39.37
C ALA A 13 -11.18 2.93 39.09
N ARG A 14 -10.93 1.88 39.90
CA ARG A 14 -9.87 0.89 39.62
C ARG A 14 -10.21 0.03 38.41
N ILE A 15 -11.43 -0.50 38.35
CA ILE A 15 -11.91 -1.31 37.21
C ILE A 15 -11.87 -0.50 35.91
N GLN A 16 -12.39 0.72 35.92
CA GLN A 16 -12.36 1.66 34.79
C GLN A 16 -10.93 1.90 34.29
N THR A 17 -9.97 2.03 35.21
CA THR A 17 -8.55 2.23 34.85
C THR A 17 -7.96 1.02 34.14
N VAL A 18 -8.34 -0.20 34.56
CA VAL A 18 -7.94 -1.45 33.91
C VAL A 18 -8.63 -1.60 32.55
N VAL A 19 -9.94 -1.38 32.48
CA VAL A 19 -10.73 -1.50 31.24
C VAL A 19 -10.26 -0.52 30.18
N CYS A 20 -10.09 0.76 30.52
CA CYS A 20 -9.53 1.75 29.58
C CYS A 20 -8.10 1.38 29.15
N GLY A 21 -7.30 0.80 30.04
CA GLY A 21 -5.95 0.31 29.72
C GLY A 21 -5.96 -0.84 28.74
N LEU A 22 -6.84 -1.82 28.95
CA LEU A 22 -7.02 -2.96 28.06
C LEU A 22 -7.57 -2.53 26.70
N LEU A 23 -8.56 -1.63 26.67
CA LEU A 23 -9.11 -1.08 25.43
C LEU A 23 -8.05 -0.35 24.61
N PHE A 24 -7.30 0.56 25.24
CA PHE A 24 -6.21 1.27 24.58
C PHE A 24 -5.10 0.31 24.12
N SER A 25 -4.74 -0.68 24.94
CA SER A 25 -3.72 -1.67 24.58
C SER A 25 -4.14 -2.51 23.38
N ALA A 26 -5.38 -3.04 23.38
CA ALA A 26 -5.92 -3.80 22.28
C ALA A 26 -5.98 -2.96 20.99
N PHE A 27 -6.50 -1.73 21.09
CA PHE A 27 -6.49 -0.80 19.96
C PHE A 27 -5.07 -0.52 19.44
N SER A 28 -4.15 -0.11 20.32
CA SER A 28 -2.78 0.26 19.92
C SER A 28 -2.05 -0.93 19.30
N PHE A 29 -2.17 -2.12 19.88
CA PHE A 29 -1.54 -3.32 19.34
C PHE A 29 -2.12 -3.69 17.98
N THR A 30 -3.45 -3.78 17.85
CA THR A 30 -4.10 -4.11 16.57
C THR A 30 -3.80 -3.05 15.51
N TYR A 31 -3.84 -1.77 15.87
CA TYR A 31 -3.52 -0.66 14.98
C TYR A 31 -2.07 -0.76 14.46
N LEU A 32 -1.10 -0.98 15.35
CA LEU A 32 0.31 -1.05 14.96
C LEU A 32 0.68 -2.34 14.23
N TYR A 33 0.16 -3.48 14.69
CA TYR A 33 0.56 -4.79 14.17
C TYR A 33 -0.20 -5.19 12.90
N VAL A 34 -1.49 -4.84 12.80
CA VAL A 34 -2.34 -5.27 11.69
C VAL A 34 -2.51 -4.19 10.63
N PHE A 35 -2.63 -2.91 11.05
CA PHE A 35 -2.95 -1.83 10.11
C PHE A 35 -1.74 -0.98 9.70
N GLN A 36 -0.78 -0.77 10.60
CA GLN A 36 0.35 0.17 10.40
C GLN A 36 1.71 -0.53 10.39
N SER A 37 1.75 -1.86 10.29
CA SER A 37 2.99 -2.64 10.29
C SER A 37 3.94 -2.22 9.18
N ASP A 38 3.37 -1.99 8.00
CA ASP A 38 4.12 -1.75 6.76
C ASP A 38 4.68 -0.33 6.77
N ILE A 39 3.93 0.63 7.28
CA ILE A 39 4.38 2.00 7.50
C ILE A 39 5.51 2.05 8.53
N LEU A 40 5.37 1.34 9.66
CA LEU A 40 6.43 1.27 10.66
C LEU A 40 7.70 0.62 10.09
N GLU A 41 7.56 -0.37 9.22
CA GLU A 41 8.70 -0.98 8.55
C GLU A 41 9.39 0.02 7.61
N ALA A 42 8.62 0.77 6.82
CA ALA A 42 9.15 1.80 5.93
C ALA A 42 9.89 2.90 6.71
N LEU A 43 9.28 3.37 7.81
CA LEU A 43 9.90 4.35 8.71
C LEU A 43 11.19 3.80 9.33
N HIS A 44 11.18 2.55 9.81
CA HIS A 44 12.36 1.90 10.36
C HIS A 44 13.47 1.78 9.32
N PHE A 45 13.13 1.40 8.09
CA PHE A 45 14.09 1.31 7.00
C PHE A 45 14.74 2.66 6.68
N SER A 46 13.94 3.72 6.62
CA SER A 46 14.43 5.08 6.39
C SER A 46 15.39 5.53 7.48
N LEU A 47 15.06 5.29 8.76
CA LEU A 47 15.89 5.67 9.90
C LEU A 47 17.16 4.80 10.07
N ALA A 48 17.06 3.50 9.81
CA ALA A 48 18.17 2.56 10.02
C ALA A 48 19.01 2.33 8.75
N HIS A 49 18.63 2.90 7.60
CA HIS A 49 19.24 2.68 6.29
C HIS A 49 19.45 1.19 5.96
N GLY A 50 18.48 0.34 6.33
CA GLY A 50 18.54 -1.10 6.11
C GLY A 50 19.55 -1.89 6.97
N LYS A 51 20.20 -1.27 7.97
CA LYS A 51 21.19 -1.95 8.82
C LYS A 51 20.61 -2.88 9.88
N THR A 52 19.31 -2.78 10.16
CA THR A 52 18.64 -3.57 11.20
C THR A 52 17.35 -4.17 10.67
N HIS A 53 17.00 -5.34 11.16
CA HIS A 53 15.77 -6.04 10.75
C HIS A 53 14.58 -5.55 11.57
N PHE A 54 13.48 -5.23 10.90
CA PHE A 54 12.24 -4.87 11.57
C PHE A 54 11.55 -6.12 12.13
N ALA A 55 11.05 -6.05 13.36
CA ALA A 55 10.30 -7.12 14.00
C ALA A 55 8.89 -6.61 14.37
N PRO A 56 7.89 -6.78 13.50
CA PRO A 56 6.58 -6.13 13.64
C PRO A 56 5.90 -6.40 15.00
N LEU A 57 5.93 -7.66 15.45
CA LEU A 57 5.31 -8.08 16.71
C LEU A 57 6.01 -7.44 17.92
N ALA A 58 7.34 -7.48 17.95
CA ALA A 58 8.13 -6.91 19.04
C ALA A 58 7.97 -5.38 19.10
N SER A 59 8.04 -4.71 17.96
CA SER A 59 7.83 -3.26 17.84
C SER A 59 6.46 -2.84 18.34
N ALA A 60 5.38 -3.53 17.92
CA ALA A 60 4.03 -3.23 18.37
C ALA A 60 3.90 -3.36 19.90
N ILE A 61 4.40 -4.45 20.49
CA ILE A 61 4.36 -4.66 21.94
C ILE A 61 5.13 -3.56 22.68
N ILE A 62 6.38 -3.28 22.26
CA ILE A 62 7.24 -2.29 22.92
C ILE A 62 6.60 -0.90 22.86
N ILE A 63 6.12 -0.48 21.69
CA ILE A 63 5.48 0.83 21.52
C ILE A 63 4.22 0.90 22.38
N THR A 64 3.35 -0.11 22.37
CA THR A 64 2.14 -0.11 23.20
C THR A 64 2.46 -0.03 24.69
N VAL A 65 3.50 -0.73 25.18
CA VAL A 65 3.94 -0.63 26.58
C VAL A 65 4.46 0.77 26.92
N ILE A 66 5.29 1.37 26.05
CA ILE A 66 5.79 2.74 26.24
C ILE A 66 4.64 3.74 26.30
N LEU A 67 3.68 3.64 25.38
CA LEU A 67 2.49 4.50 25.34
C LEU A 67 1.60 4.32 26.57
N LEU A 68 1.49 3.09 27.11
CA LEU A 68 0.82 2.85 28.38
C LEU A 68 1.55 3.55 29.53
N LEU A 69 2.87 3.38 29.65
CA LEU A 69 3.68 4.02 30.70
C LEU A 69 3.58 5.55 30.65
N LEU A 70 3.56 6.12 29.45
CA LEU A 70 3.37 7.56 29.25
C LEU A 70 2.05 8.04 29.88
N ARG A 71 0.96 7.29 29.72
CA ARG A 71 -0.31 7.62 30.36
C ARG A 71 -0.21 7.65 31.89
N TRP A 72 0.58 6.76 32.51
CA TRP A 72 0.83 6.84 33.96
C TRP A 72 1.65 8.07 34.33
N GLY A 73 2.67 8.43 33.54
CA GLY A 73 3.46 9.65 33.72
C GLY A 73 2.61 10.92 33.64
N VAL A 74 1.78 11.03 32.61
CA VAL A 74 0.84 12.15 32.41
C VAL A 74 -0.15 12.22 33.56
N ASN A 75 -0.71 11.09 33.99
CA ASN A 75 -1.63 11.06 35.12
C ASN A 75 -0.94 11.38 36.45
N SER A 76 0.35 11.08 36.62
CA SER A 76 1.12 11.47 37.79
C SER A 76 1.32 12.99 37.85
N LEU A 77 1.72 13.59 36.72
CA LEU A 77 1.95 15.03 36.58
C LEU A 77 0.65 15.84 36.71
N LEU A 78 -0.36 15.46 35.93
CA LEU A 78 -1.63 16.19 35.82
C LEU A 78 -2.66 15.70 36.84
N GLY A 79 -2.47 14.57 37.53
CA GLY A 79 -3.36 14.02 38.56
C GLY A 79 -4.85 14.04 38.23
N LEU A 80 -5.20 13.74 36.98
CA LEU A 80 -6.56 13.75 36.48
C LEU A 80 -7.43 12.73 37.24
N LYS A 81 -8.62 13.16 37.67
CA LYS A 81 -9.54 12.36 38.49
C LYS A 81 -10.96 12.42 37.93
N GLY A 82 -11.80 11.48 38.39
CA GLY A 82 -13.20 11.42 38.01
C GLY A 82 -13.43 11.15 36.52
N ASN A 83 -14.41 11.85 35.96
CA ASN A 83 -14.94 11.60 34.61
C ASN A 83 -13.96 11.89 33.47
N VAL A 84 -12.86 12.61 33.74
CA VAL A 84 -11.87 13.01 32.73
C VAL A 84 -10.52 12.30 32.90
N ARG A 85 -10.43 11.29 33.75
CA ARG A 85 -9.18 10.54 33.99
C ARG A 85 -8.59 9.98 32.69
N ALA A 86 -9.43 9.58 31.75
CA ALA A 86 -9.04 9.04 30.45
C ALA A 86 -8.35 10.06 29.53
N LEU A 87 -8.43 11.38 29.80
CA LEU A 87 -7.62 12.36 29.07
C LEU A 87 -6.11 12.12 29.25
N SER A 88 -5.69 11.38 30.28
CA SER A 88 -4.28 10.94 30.40
C SER A 88 -3.78 10.10 29.22
N TYR A 89 -4.66 9.53 28.39
CA TYR A 89 -4.30 8.82 27.15
C TYR A 89 -4.07 9.76 25.96
N PHE A 90 -4.44 11.05 26.05
CA PHE A 90 -4.33 11.97 24.92
C PHE A 90 -2.90 12.03 24.33
N PRO A 91 -1.83 12.23 25.14
CA PRO A 91 -0.47 12.21 24.61
C PRO A 91 -0.10 10.89 23.94
N SER A 92 -0.55 9.76 24.50
CA SER A 92 -0.29 8.43 23.95
C SER A 92 -0.96 8.24 22.59
N CYS A 93 -2.22 8.64 22.43
CA CYS A 93 -2.93 8.59 21.15
C CYS A 93 -2.37 9.57 20.12
N LEU A 94 -1.96 10.76 20.55
CA LEU A 94 -1.38 11.77 19.65
C LEU A 94 -0.04 11.30 19.09
N ILE A 95 0.85 10.78 19.95
CA ILE A 95 2.14 10.20 19.51
C ILE A 95 1.90 9.00 18.61
N LEU A 96 0.93 8.14 18.94
CA LEU A 96 0.59 6.99 18.11
C LEU A 96 0.15 7.40 16.70
N GLY A 97 -0.74 8.39 16.59
CA GLY A 97 -1.17 8.94 15.30
C GLY A 97 0.01 9.54 14.54
N ALA A 98 0.75 10.45 15.18
CA ALA A 98 1.90 11.16 14.58
C ALA A 98 3.01 10.21 14.09
N LEU A 99 3.28 9.13 14.84
CA LEU A 99 4.27 8.12 14.46
C LEU A 99 3.88 7.38 13.18
N THR A 100 2.57 7.23 12.95
CA THR A 100 2.00 6.52 11.79
C THR A 100 1.55 7.44 10.67
N ASP A 101 1.66 8.75 10.83
CA ASP A 101 1.42 9.75 9.79
C ASP A 101 2.68 9.95 8.95
N VAL A 102 3.02 8.90 8.20
CA VAL A 102 4.23 8.82 7.39
C VAL A 102 3.81 8.57 5.94
N GLY A 103 4.16 9.48 5.04
CA GLY A 103 3.83 9.38 3.62
C GLY A 103 4.96 8.78 2.77
N LYS A 104 4.82 8.92 1.46
CA LYS A 104 5.84 8.50 0.47
C LYS A 104 7.15 9.26 0.61
N ASP A 105 7.10 10.44 1.21
CA ASP A 105 8.23 11.30 1.53
C ASP A 105 9.21 10.66 2.52
N VAL A 106 8.83 9.57 3.19
CA VAL A 106 9.74 8.77 4.04
C VAL A 106 10.99 8.28 3.32
N TYR A 107 10.89 8.09 2.00
CA TYR A 107 12.00 7.70 1.14
C TYR A 107 12.78 8.89 0.58
N THR A 108 12.52 10.13 1.01
CA THR A 108 13.33 11.28 0.58
C THR A 108 14.51 11.48 1.52
N GLY A 109 15.69 11.82 0.98
CA GLY A 109 16.92 12.00 1.76
C GLY A 109 16.88 13.11 2.83
N GLY A 110 15.82 13.93 2.85
CA GLY A 110 15.56 14.98 3.83
C GLY A 110 14.17 14.87 4.47
N TYR A 111 13.74 13.65 4.79
CA TYR A 111 12.44 13.43 5.43
C TYR A 111 12.28 14.27 6.70
N HIS A 112 11.38 15.25 6.64
CA HIS A 112 11.01 16.11 7.74
C HIS A 112 9.49 16.10 7.88
N THR A 113 9.00 15.40 8.91
CA THR A 113 7.58 15.45 9.25
C THR A 113 7.24 16.75 9.99
N PHE A 114 6.08 17.34 9.69
CA PHE A 114 5.57 18.50 10.44
C PHE A 114 5.40 18.19 11.94
N TRP A 115 5.25 16.91 12.29
CA TRP A 115 5.18 16.44 13.67
C TRP A 115 6.44 16.76 14.48
N GLY A 116 7.60 17.00 13.86
CA GLY A 116 8.84 17.31 14.56
C GLY A 116 8.74 18.53 15.48
N TRP A 117 8.05 19.59 15.06
CA TRP A 117 7.80 20.79 15.87
C TRP A 117 6.37 20.86 16.40
N MET A 118 5.40 20.32 15.66
CA MET A 118 3.99 20.42 16.03
C MET A 118 3.64 19.51 17.21
N LEU A 119 4.21 18.30 17.28
CA LEU A 119 4.00 17.37 18.39
C LEU A 119 4.40 17.97 19.75
N PRO A 120 5.63 18.48 19.96
CA PRO A 120 6.00 19.07 21.25
C PRO A 120 5.17 20.31 21.57
N LEU A 121 4.80 21.13 20.57
CA LEU A 121 3.93 22.29 20.77
C LEU A 121 2.55 21.90 21.29
N VAL A 122 1.88 20.93 20.63
CA VAL A 122 0.54 20.46 21.02
C VAL A 122 0.57 19.81 22.41
N LEU A 123 1.60 19.00 22.69
CA LEU A 123 1.76 18.38 24.01
C LEU A 123 1.98 19.43 25.13
N MET A 124 2.78 20.45 24.86
CA MET A 124 3.01 21.56 25.80
C MET A 124 1.73 22.34 26.08
N ILE A 125 0.97 22.70 25.03
CA ILE A 125 -0.33 23.38 25.16
C ILE A 125 -1.30 22.50 25.97
N TYR A 126 -1.39 21.21 25.64
CA TYR A 126 -2.24 20.27 26.36
C TYR A 126 -1.90 20.20 27.86
N ILE A 127 -0.61 20.06 28.21
CA ILE A 127 -0.17 20.00 29.61
C ILE A 127 -0.51 21.31 30.33
N ALA A 128 -0.24 22.47 29.72
CA ALA A 128 -0.53 23.77 30.30
C ALA A 128 -2.04 23.98 30.55
N VAL A 129 -2.86 23.69 29.54
CA VAL A 129 -4.33 23.79 29.62
C VAL A 129 -4.89 22.80 30.64
N ALA A 130 -4.46 21.54 30.61
CA ALA A 130 -4.94 20.53 31.55
C ALA A 130 -4.54 20.85 33.00
N TYR A 131 -3.33 21.37 33.21
CA TYR A 131 -2.88 21.83 34.52
C TYR A 131 -3.71 23.01 35.03
N TRP A 132 -3.95 24.00 34.17
CA TRP A 132 -4.76 25.19 34.50
C TRP A 132 -6.23 24.83 34.78
N LEU A 133 -6.86 24.04 33.91
CA LEU A 133 -8.23 23.56 34.09
C LEU A 133 -8.36 22.74 35.37
N ARG A 134 -7.40 21.88 35.69
CA ARG A 134 -7.42 21.13 36.94
C ARG A 134 -7.34 22.05 38.16
N ARG A 135 -6.56 23.13 38.09
CA ARG A 135 -6.47 24.10 39.19
C ARG A 135 -7.82 24.78 39.44
N ILE A 136 -8.54 25.14 38.38
CA ILE A 136 -9.84 25.81 38.47
C ILE A 136 -10.95 24.86 38.90
N PHE A 137 -11.04 23.69 38.26
CA PHE A 137 -12.11 22.73 38.48
C PHE A 137 -11.79 21.68 39.55
N ARG A 138 -10.79 21.93 40.41
CA ARG A 138 -10.31 20.97 41.42
C ARG A 138 -11.45 20.40 42.27
N ASN A 139 -12.41 21.23 42.67
CA ASN A 139 -13.52 20.80 43.53
C ASN A 139 -14.52 19.92 42.77
N GLN A 140 -14.81 20.22 41.49
CA GLN A 140 -15.70 19.42 40.66
C GLN A 140 -15.06 18.08 40.26
N LEU A 141 -13.77 18.07 39.95
CA LEU A 141 -13.00 16.87 39.57
C LEU A 141 -12.81 15.87 40.73
N ASN A 142 -12.81 16.37 41.97
CA ASN A 142 -12.73 15.54 43.17
C ASN A 142 -14.11 15.09 43.66
N HIS A 143 -15.19 15.60 43.10
CA HIS A 143 -16.54 15.16 43.43
C HIS A 143 -16.77 13.74 42.90
N GLU A 144 -17.29 12.86 43.75
CA GLU A 144 -17.57 11.47 43.38
C GLU A 144 -18.86 11.42 42.56
N SER A 145 -18.72 11.27 41.26
CA SER A 145 -19.83 11.08 40.33
C SER A 145 -20.43 9.68 40.47
N ASN A 146 -21.64 9.49 39.92
CA ASN A 146 -22.23 8.17 39.78
C ASN A 146 -21.24 7.21 39.07
N PRO A 147 -20.93 6.04 39.65
CA PRO A 147 -20.06 5.02 39.04
C PRO A 147 -20.34 4.70 37.57
N ILE A 148 -21.61 4.71 37.15
CA ILE A 148 -22.01 4.44 35.75
C ILE A 148 -21.54 5.56 34.83
N ILE A 149 -21.75 6.82 35.24
CA ILE A 149 -21.33 8.01 34.48
C ILE A 149 -19.80 8.05 34.39
N LEU A 150 -19.10 7.78 35.51
CA LEU A 150 -17.64 7.69 35.54
C LEU A 150 -17.10 6.70 34.49
N MET A 151 -17.68 5.51 34.43
CA MET A 151 -17.27 4.45 33.51
C MET A 151 -17.51 4.88 32.05
N ASN A 152 -18.74 5.32 31.74
CA ASN A 152 -19.15 5.65 30.38
C ASN A 152 -18.37 6.85 29.82
N CYS A 153 -18.17 7.92 30.60
CA CYS A 153 -17.39 9.07 30.15
C CYS A 153 -15.94 8.69 29.82
N ASN A 154 -15.29 7.93 30.69
CA ASN A 154 -13.89 7.55 30.47
C ASN A 154 -13.73 6.58 29.29
N ILE A 155 -14.66 5.64 29.08
CA ILE A 155 -14.66 4.77 27.90
C ILE A 155 -14.85 5.61 26.63
N LEU A 156 -15.85 6.50 26.62
CA LEU A 156 -16.12 7.37 25.47
C LEU A 156 -14.89 8.22 25.11
N ILE A 157 -14.22 8.79 26.12
CA ILE A 157 -12.98 9.55 25.89
C ILE A 157 -11.92 8.68 25.22
N VAL A 158 -11.64 7.48 25.72
CA VAL A 158 -10.64 6.58 25.09
C VAL A 158 -11.03 6.26 23.65
N ILE A 159 -12.31 5.94 23.38
CA ILE A 159 -12.78 5.65 22.03
C ILE A 159 -12.55 6.85 21.10
N VAL A 160 -12.91 8.05 21.52
CA VAL A 160 -12.70 9.28 20.74
C VAL A 160 -11.22 9.52 20.48
N LEU A 161 -10.35 9.29 21.48
CA LEU A 161 -8.90 9.44 21.33
C LEU A 161 -8.30 8.38 20.37
N CYS A 162 -8.80 7.15 20.40
CA CYS A 162 -8.40 6.10 19.46
C CYS A 162 -8.83 6.43 18.03
N LEU A 163 -10.06 6.91 17.84
CA LEU A 163 -10.53 7.37 16.53
C LEU A 163 -9.68 8.54 16.02
N MET A 164 -9.34 9.50 16.88
CA MET A 164 -8.43 10.59 16.53
C MET A 164 -7.07 10.08 16.08
N ALA A 165 -6.46 9.12 16.79
CA ALA A 165 -5.18 8.54 16.39
C ALA A 165 -5.26 7.87 15.00
N ALA A 166 -6.35 7.15 14.72
CA ALA A 166 -6.57 6.50 13.43
C ALA A 166 -6.83 7.48 12.29
N LEU A 167 -7.43 8.65 12.57
CA LEU A 167 -7.64 9.71 11.58
C LEU A 167 -6.36 10.51 11.29
N ILE A 168 -5.48 10.63 12.28
CA ILE A 168 -4.18 11.28 12.11
C ILE A 168 -3.23 10.39 11.29
N GLY A 169 -3.18 9.10 11.59
CA GLY A 169 -2.28 8.19 10.89
C GLY A 169 -2.59 8.04 9.42
N ASN A 170 -1.61 7.54 8.66
CA ASN A 170 -1.75 7.43 7.22
C ASN A 170 -2.71 6.28 6.84
N THR A 171 -3.76 6.65 6.11
CA THR A 171 -4.83 5.78 5.62
C THR A 171 -4.82 5.62 4.09
N ASN A 172 -3.75 6.06 3.41
CA ASN A 172 -3.59 6.00 1.96
C ASN A 172 -3.41 4.54 1.49
N ARG A 173 -4.48 3.99 0.92
CA ARG A 173 -4.55 2.60 0.46
C ARG A 173 -3.49 2.25 -0.59
N ALA A 174 -3.28 3.13 -1.58
CA ALA A 174 -2.29 2.90 -2.62
C ALA A 174 -0.88 2.76 -2.04
N PHE A 175 -0.53 3.59 -1.05
CA PHE A 175 0.76 3.49 -0.39
C PHE A 175 0.89 2.23 0.48
N HIS A 176 -0.16 1.85 1.20
CA HIS A 176 -0.19 0.58 1.95
C HIS A 176 0.03 -0.62 1.02
N HIS A 177 -0.64 -0.67 -0.14
CA HIS A 177 -0.43 -1.74 -1.11
C HIS A 177 0.98 -1.77 -1.69
N GLU A 178 1.62 -0.60 -1.91
CA GLU A 178 3.03 -0.53 -2.31
C GLU A 178 3.94 -1.15 -1.25
N LEU A 179 3.75 -0.82 0.02
CA LEU A 179 4.57 -1.33 1.12
C LEU A 179 4.34 -2.83 1.37
N GLU A 180 3.09 -3.30 1.30
CA GLU A 180 2.73 -4.72 1.36
C GLU A 180 3.41 -5.52 0.24
N ALA A 181 3.32 -5.01 -1.01
CA ALA A 181 3.98 -5.60 -2.16
C ALA A 181 5.51 -5.62 -2.00
N GLU A 182 6.10 -4.53 -1.52
CA GLU A 182 7.54 -4.43 -1.25
C GLU A 182 7.99 -5.46 -0.20
N HIS A 183 7.26 -5.57 0.90
CA HIS A 183 7.55 -6.50 1.99
C HIS A 183 7.58 -7.95 1.48
N HIS A 184 6.54 -8.37 0.75
CA HIS A 184 6.47 -9.72 0.20
C HIS A 184 7.52 -9.98 -0.88
N LEU A 185 7.86 -8.97 -1.69
CA LEU A 185 8.90 -9.10 -2.70
C LEU A 185 10.28 -9.35 -2.05
N ARG A 186 10.56 -8.67 -0.93
CA ARG A 186 11.78 -8.91 -0.15
C ARG A 186 11.86 -10.33 0.40
N LEU A 187 10.73 -10.86 0.86
CA LEU A 187 10.62 -12.25 1.33
C LEU A 187 10.61 -13.27 0.19
N ARG A 188 10.72 -12.83 -1.08
CA ARG A 188 10.62 -13.67 -2.29
C ARG A 188 9.28 -14.41 -2.40
N GLN A 189 8.23 -13.85 -1.81
CA GLN A 189 6.87 -14.40 -1.84
C GLN A 189 6.10 -13.78 -3.00
N TYR A 190 6.52 -14.08 -4.24
CA TYR A 190 6.02 -13.41 -5.44
C TYR A 190 4.50 -13.49 -5.61
N GLN A 191 3.87 -14.62 -5.29
CA GLN A 191 2.42 -14.76 -5.38
C GLN A 191 1.65 -13.87 -4.38
N GLN A 192 2.27 -13.51 -3.23
CA GLN A 192 1.64 -12.59 -2.28
C GLN A 192 1.76 -11.13 -2.76
N VAL A 193 2.84 -10.78 -3.47
CA VAL A 193 2.98 -9.46 -4.13
C VAL A 193 1.81 -9.20 -5.09
N LEU A 194 1.37 -10.24 -5.81
CA LEU A 194 0.25 -10.15 -6.74
C LEU A 194 -1.11 -10.00 -6.05
N LYS A 195 -1.23 -10.43 -4.78
CA LYS A 195 -2.46 -10.27 -3.99
C LYS A 195 -2.59 -8.88 -3.36
N ALA A 196 -1.46 -8.22 -3.09
CA ALA A 196 -1.43 -6.86 -2.55
C ALA A 196 -2.22 -5.93 -3.48
N GLY A 197 -3.36 -5.41 -3.02
CA GLY A 197 -4.23 -4.54 -3.81
C GLY A 197 -4.85 -5.18 -5.08
N GLU A 198 -4.95 -6.51 -5.18
CA GLU A 198 -5.48 -7.22 -6.35
C GLU A 198 -6.90 -6.75 -6.73
N LYS A 199 -7.73 -6.51 -5.72
CA LYS A 199 -9.12 -6.05 -5.90
C LYS A 199 -9.24 -4.53 -6.02
N SER A 200 -8.12 -3.80 -5.89
CA SER A 200 -8.11 -2.35 -6.02
C SER A 200 -8.02 -1.95 -7.49
N LEU A 201 -8.80 -0.96 -7.88
CA LEU A 201 -8.66 -0.31 -9.18
C LEU A 201 -7.51 0.69 -9.20
N GLU A 202 -7.04 1.12 -8.02
CA GLU A 202 -5.89 2.00 -7.89
C GLU A 202 -4.61 1.20 -8.12
N ALA A 203 -3.88 1.54 -9.18
CA ALA A 203 -2.54 1.03 -9.44
C ALA A 203 -1.59 2.21 -9.56
N SER A 204 -0.77 2.41 -8.53
CA SER A 204 0.34 3.35 -8.62
C SER A 204 1.46 2.75 -9.45
N ARG A 205 2.31 3.63 -10.01
CA ARG A 205 3.45 3.21 -10.82
C ARG A 205 4.35 2.23 -10.08
N THR A 206 4.72 2.56 -8.83
CA THR A 206 5.56 1.70 -7.98
C THR A 206 4.93 0.33 -7.78
N LEU A 207 3.63 0.25 -7.51
CA LEU A 207 2.93 -1.03 -7.34
C LEU A 207 2.93 -1.84 -8.65
N THR A 208 2.70 -1.20 -9.79
CA THR A 208 2.77 -1.86 -11.11
C THR A 208 4.16 -2.44 -11.37
N VAL A 209 5.22 -1.71 -11.02
CA VAL A 209 6.61 -2.17 -11.16
C VAL A 209 6.92 -3.34 -10.22
N LEU A 210 6.50 -3.27 -8.96
CA LEU A 210 6.71 -4.37 -8.01
C LEU A 210 5.99 -5.66 -8.48
N ARG A 211 4.79 -5.52 -9.04
CA ARG A 211 4.06 -6.64 -9.66
C ARG A 211 4.75 -7.16 -10.90
N SER A 212 5.29 -6.30 -11.77
CA SER A 212 6.01 -6.75 -12.98
C SER A 212 7.27 -7.54 -12.61
N ILE A 213 8.01 -7.10 -11.59
CA ILE A 213 9.16 -7.84 -11.05
C ILE A 213 8.70 -9.21 -10.53
N ALA A 214 7.62 -9.27 -9.74
CA ALA A 214 7.09 -10.53 -9.22
C ALA A 214 6.64 -11.49 -10.34
N LEU A 215 5.91 -10.97 -11.34
CA LEU A 215 5.47 -11.74 -12.51
C LEU A 215 6.65 -12.26 -13.34
N SER A 216 7.72 -11.47 -13.48
CA SER A 216 8.91 -11.91 -14.19
C SER A 216 9.63 -13.04 -13.45
N HIS A 217 9.73 -12.96 -12.11
CA HIS A 217 10.29 -14.06 -11.31
C HIS A 217 9.47 -15.34 -11.38
N THR A 218 8.15 -15.27 -11.63
CA THR A 218 7.29 -16.45 -11.79
C THR A 218 7.13 -16.89 -13.24
N GLY A 219 7.69 -16.17 -14.23
CA GLY A 219 7.48 -16.44 -15.66
C GLY A 219 6.03 -16.22 -16.12
N GLU A 220 5.27 -15.36 -15.43
CA GLU A 220 3.85 -15.08 -15.70
C GLU A 220 3.62 -13.70 -16.33
N LEU A 221 4.68 -12.94 -16.66
CA LEU A 221 4.57 -11.57 -17.16
C LEU A 221 3.69 -11.49 -18.42
N GLY A 222 3.99 -12.26 -19.46
CA GLY A 222 3.17 -12.34 -20.67
C GLY A 222 1.78 -12.98 -20.48
N LYS A 223 1.48 -13.56 -19.32
CA LYS A 223 0.20 -14.25 -19.04
C LYS A 223 -0.76 -13.43 -18.19
N ARG A 224 -0.24 -12.56 -17.31
CA ARG A 224 -1.04 -11.87 -16.28
C ARG A 224 -0.84 -10.37 -16.22
N LEU A 225 0.06 -9.76 -16.99
CA LEU A 225 0.31 -8.32 -16.93
C LEU A 225 -0.99 -7.48 -17.04
N PHE A 226 -1.89 -7.83 -17.98
CA PHE A 226 -3.13 -7.09 -18.22
C PHE A 226 -4.29 -7.54 -17.32
N THR A 227 -4.06 -8.48 -16.40
CA THR A 227 -5.03 -8.78 -15.32
C THR A 227 -5.07 -7.68 -14.25
N PHE A 228 -4.00 -6.87 -14.18
CA PHE A 228 -3.89 -5.72 -13.28
C PHE A 228 -4.10 -4.41 -14.05
N PRO A 229 -4.61 -3.34 -13.40
CA PRO A 229 -4.74 -2.03 -14.04
C PRO A 229 -3.39 -1.48 -14.51
N GLN A 230 -3.33 -1.05 -15.78
CA GLN A 230 -2.14 -0.48 -16.41
C GLN A 230 -2.39 0.98 -16.80
N HIS A 231 -1.65 1.92 -16.22
CA HIS A 231 -1.84 3.36 -16.42
C HIS A 231 -0.61 4.11 -16.94
N TYR A 232 0.53 3.42 -17.06
CA TYR A 232 1.84 4.06 -17.28
C TYR A 232 2.55 3.57 -18.55
N ARG A 233 1.85 2.84 -19.43
CA ARG A 233 2.42 2.19 -20.63
C ARG A 233 3.73 1.46 -20.29
N SER A 234 4.74 1.46 -21.17
CA SER A 234 6.03 0.82 -20.89
C SER A 234 6.74 1.41 -19.66
N GLY A 235 6.45 2.67 -19.31
CA GLY A 235 6.94 3.30 -18.08
C GLY A 235 6.46 2.62 -16.80
N GLY A 236 5.37 1.85 -16.84
CA GLY A 236 4.88 1.03 -15.74
C GLY A 236 5.74 -0.20 -15.42
N LEU A 237 6.71 -0.52 -16.28
CA LEU A 237 7.68 -1.59 -16.04
C LEU A 237 8.92 -1.11 -15.27
N PHE A 238 9.12 0.21 -15.15
CA PHE A 238 10.28 0.83 -14.51
C PHE A 238 9.85 1.83 -13.43
N PHE A 239 10.64 1.96 -12.37
CA PHE A 239 10.45 3.01 -11.39
C PHE A 239 10.65 4.38 -12.05
N ALA A 240 10.01 5.41 -11.50
CA ALA A 240 10.24 6.77 -11.97
C ALA A 240 11.71 7.17 -11.72
N ASP A 241 12.29 7.91 -12.67
CA ASP A 241 13.63 8.48 -12.53
C ASP A 241 13.59 9.70 -11.60
N ASP A 242 13.23 9.48 -10.33
CA ASP A 242 13.29 10.51 -9.30
C ASP A 242 14.56 10.30 -8.47
N SER A 243 15.56 11.15 -8.68
CA SER A 243 16.84 11.10 -7.98
C SER A 243 16.72 11.44 -6.49
N THR A 244 15.57 11.95 -6.03
CA THR A 244 15.36 12.34 -4.64
C THR A 244 14.85 11.20 -3.75
N GLN A 245 14.36 10.12 -4.35
CA GLN A 245 13.73 9.00 -3.65
C GLN A 245 14.71 7.83 -3.49
N THR A 246 15.01 7.47 -2.24
CA THR A 246 15.82 6.33 -1.81
C THR A 246 14.93 5.12 -1.53
N TYR A 247 14.10 4.76 -2.51
CA TYR A 247 13.29 3.54 -2.43
C TYR A 247 14.18 2.30 -2.20
N ARG A 248 13.61 1.32 -1.51
CA ARG A 248 14.30 0.03 -1.29
C ARG A 248 14.56 -0.71 -2.60
N TYR A 249 13.63 -0.60 -3.55
CA TYR A 249 13.79 -1.07 -4.92
C TYR A 249 13.85 0.12 -5.86
N THR A 250 14.77 0.05 -6.82
CA THR A 250 14.98 1.10 -7.81
C THR A 250 15.17 0.46 -9.18
N ASN A 251 15.37 1.28 -10.22
CA ASN A 251 15.68 0.79 -11.55
C ASN A 251 16.93 -0.12 -11.58
N ASP A 252 17.87 0.02 -10.63
CA ASP A 252 19.00 -0.90 -10.48
C ASP A 252 18.58 -2.34 -10.17
N SER A 253 17.48 -2.54 -9.42
CA SER A 253 16.93 -3.86 -9.15
C SER A 253 16.40 -4.52 -10.43
N ILE A 254 15.79 -3.72 -11.31
CA ILE A 254 15.29 -4.16 -12.62
C ILE A 254 16.46 -4.47 -13.54
N TYR A 255 17.47 -3.60 -13.61
CA TYR A 255 18.67 -3.84 -14.41
C TYR A 255 19.41 -5.11 -13.97
N TYR A 256 19.43 -5.41 -12.67
CA TYR A 256 19.96 -6.68 -12.17
C TYR A 256 19.12 -7.89 -12.61
N LEU A 257 17.79 -7.75 -12.61
CA LEU A 257 16.85 -8.76 -13.11
C LEU A 257 17.04 -9.02 -14.61
N LEU A 258 17.28 -7.97 -15.39
CA LEU A 258 17.50 -8.04 -16.85
C LEU A 258 18.95 -8.44 -17.20
N GLY A 259 19.91 -8.23 -16.30
CA GLY A 259 21.32 -8.56 -16.46
C GLY A 259 22.18 -7.47 -17.09
N VAL A 260 21.60 -6.34 -17.51
CA VAL A 260 22.29 -5.24 -18.21
C VAL A 260 21.77 -3.89 -17.70
N ARG A 261 22.62 -2.86 -17.71
CA ARG A 261 22.25 -1.47 -17.42
C ARG A 261 22.18 -0.65 -18.72
N PRO A 262 21.22 0.29 -18.85
CA PRO A 262 21.10 1.15 -20.02
C PRO A 262 22.25 2.16 -20.09
N TYR A 263 22.51 2.67 -21.30
CA TYR A 263 23.38 3.82 -21.47
C TYR A 263 22.69 5.10 -20.95
N ALA A 264 23.48 6.11 -20.58
CA ALA A 264 22.94 7.37 -20.07
C ALA A 264 22.01 8.03 -21.11
N GLY A 265 20.75 8.28 -20.71
CA GLY A 265 19.73 8.89 -21.56
C GLY A 265 19.07 7.95 -22.57
N GLU A 266 19.40 6.65 -22.56
CA GLU A 266 18.75 5.66 -23.41
C GLU A 266 17.30 5.42 -22.96
N LYS A 267 16.36 5.46 -23.91
CA LYS A 267 14.94 5.16 -23.63
C LYS A 267 14.78 3.67 -23.29
N TRP A 268 13.92 3.35 -22.32
CA TRP A 268 13.70 1.96 -21.89
C TRP A 268 13.31 1.00 -23.01
N LEU A 269 12.46 1.42 -23.95
CA LEU A 269 12.06 0.55 -25.06
C LEU A 269 13.25 0.22 -25.98
N THR A 270 14.08 1.22 -26.29
CA THR A 270 15.31 1.05 -27.09
C THR A 270 16.32 0.17 -26.37
N PHE A 271 16.48 0.38 -25.06
CA PHE A 271 17.32 -0.45 -24.21
C PHE A 271 16.86 -1.92 -24.23
N LEU A 272 15.57 -2.19 -24.01
CA LEU A 272 14.99 -3.53 -24.03
C LEU A 272 15.14 -4.22 -25.40
N GLN A 273 14.90 -3.50 -26.49
CA GLN A 273 15.14 -3.99 -27.84
C GLN A 273 16.61 -4.39 -28.03
N ASN A 274 17.53 -3.49 -27.67
CA ASN A 274 18.96 -3.69 -27.85
C ASN A 274 19.48 -4.92 -27.11
N ILE A 275 19.05 -5.15 -25.87
CA ILE A 275 19.53 -6.29 -25.08
C ILE A 275 18.99 -7.63 -25.60
N CYS A 276 17.79 -7.64 -26.19
CA CYS A 276 17.21 -8.85 -26.76
C CYS A 276 17.90 -9.22 -28.08
N TYR A 277 17.98 -8.29 -29.05
CA TYR A 277 18.57 -8.57 -30.36
C TYR A 277 20.09 -8.78 -30.33
N LYS A 278 20.80 -8.19 -29.35
CA LYS A 278 22.24 -8.44 -29.16
C LYS A 278 22.52 -9.68 -28.31
N GLY A 279 21.51 -10.30 -27.72
CA GLY A 279 21.66 -11.46 -26.83
C GLY A 279 22.46 -11.17 -25.55
N THR A 280 22.44 -9.92 -25.06
CA THR A 280 23.20 -9.52 -23.85
C THR A 280 22.37 -9.59 -22.57
N GLY A 281 21.04 -9.61 -22.69
CA GLY A 281 20.11 -9.73 -21.56
C GLY A 281 19.94 -11.18 -21.06
N LYS A 282 19.37 -11.32 -19.87
CA LYS A 282 18.84 -12.60 -19.35
C LYS A 282 17.54 -12.98 -20.07
N TYR A 283 17.10 -14.23 -19.91
CA TYR A 283 15.85 -14.73 -20.50
C TYR A 283 14.61 -13.87 -20.16
N THR A 284 14.60 -13.23 -18.97
CA THR A 284 13.53 -12.32 -18.54
C THR A 284 13.43 -11.05 -19.39
N ALA A 285 14.49 -10.67 -20.12
CA ALA A 285 14.50 -9.47 -20.93
C ALA A 285 13.52 -9.53 -22.10
N LEU A 286 13.36 -10.72 -22.71
CA LEU A 286 12.42 -10.92 -23.82
C LEU A 286 10.98 -10.64 -23.38
N ASP A 287 10.58 -11.18 -22.24
CA ASP A 287 9.24 -10.93 -21.69
C ASP A 287 9.01 -9.46 -21.35
N TYR A 288 10.02 -8.77 -20.80
CA TYR A 288 9.94 -7.33 -20.56
C TYR A 288 9.80 -6.54 -21.87
N TYR A 289 10.55 -6.91 -22.91
CA TYR A 289 10.51 -6.23 -24.20
C TYR A 289 9.16 -6.41 -24.90
N LEU A 290 8.69 -7.67 -25.01
CA LEU A 290 7.39 -7.99 -25.60
C LEU A 290 6.25 -7.32 -24.83
N SER A 291 6.30 -7.37 -23.49
CA SER A 291 5.34 -6.67 -22.63
C SER A 291 5.36 -5.15 -22.82
N ALA A 292 6.55 -4.56 -22.97
CA ALA A 292 6.69 -3.12 -23.23
C ALA A 292 6.05 -2.72 -24.56
N LEU A 293 6.23 -3.52 -25.62
CA LEU A 293 5.60 -3.27 -26.93
C LEU A 293 4.07 -3.35 -26.84
N LEU A 294 3.54 -4.36 -26.13
CA LEU A 294 2.11 -4.48 -25.90
C LEU A 294 1.56 -3.28 -25.11
N LEU A 295 2.27 -2.83 -24.09
CA LEU A 295 1.91 -1.64 -23.31
C LEU A 295 1.92 -0.35 -24.15
N GLU A 296 2.82 -0.24 -25.14
CA GLU A 296 2.81 0.87 -26.11
C GLU A 296 1.81 0.68 -27.25
N LYS A 297 1.12 -0.47 -27.32
CA LYS A 297 0.21 -0.86 -28.40
C LYS A 297 0.89 -0.95 -29.78
N ASP A 298 2.21 -1.15 -29.81
CA ASP A 298 2.98 -1.32 -31.05
C ASP A 298 2.96 -2.79 -31.49
N LEU A 299 1.86 -3.17 -32.15
CA LEU A 299 1.66 -4.55 -32.61
C LEU A 299 2.58 -4.93 -33.77
N ASP A 300 2.95 -3.99 -34.65
CA ASP A 300 3.83 -4.26 -35.78
C ASP A 300 5.23 -4.67 -35.33
N THR A 301 5.80 -3.92 -34.38
CA THR A 301 7.11 -4.25 -33.80
C THR A 301 7.00 -5.49 -32.92
N PHE A 302 5.89 -5.67 -32.18
CA PHE A 302 5.65 -6.87 -31.38
C PHE A 302 5.67 -8.14 -32.23
N VAL A 303 4.93 -8.17 -33.34
CA VAL A 303 4.86 -9.34 -34.22
C VAL A 303 6.22 -9.66 -34.85
N LYS A 304 6.97 -8.63 -35.28
CA LYS A 304 8.35 -8.82 -35.76
C LYS A 304 9.23 -9.44 -34.68
N ALA A 305 9.21 -8.88 -33.47
CA ALA A 305 9.99 -9.39 -32.35
C ALA A 305 9.62 -10.84 -31.98
N VAL A 306 8.33 -11.20 -32.00
CA VAL A 306 7.88 -12.58 -31.79
C VAL A 306 8.44 -13.51 -32.86
N ASN A 307 8.36 -13.14 -34.14
CA ASN A 307 8.88 -13.99 -35.22
C ASN A 307 10.41 -14.11 -35.21
N ASP A 308 11.12 -13.06 -34.79
CA ASP A 308 12.58 -13.01 -34.78
C ASP A 308 13.19 -13.71 -33.55
N LEU A 309 12.53 -13.58 -32.39
CA LEU A 309 13.12 -13.91 -31.09
C LEU A 309 12.39 -15.03 -30.33
N TYR A 310 11.16 -15.37 -30.72
CA TYR A 310 10.36 -16.37 -30.04
C TYR A 310 10.26 -17.63 -30.90
N GLU A 311 10.59 -18.78 -30.32
CA GLU A 311 10.41 -20.06 -30.99
C GLU A 311 8.92 -20.41 -30.99
N ILE A 312 8.25 -20.30 -32.14
CA ILE A 312 6.79 -20.48 -32.31
C ILE A 312 6.33 -21.91 -31.94
N GLU A 313 7.26 -22.85 -31.76
CA GLU A 313 6.95 -24.20 -31.26
C GLU A 313 6.54 -24.20 -29.77
N GLU A 314 6.87 -23.16 -29.00
CA GLU A 314 6.42 -22.98 -27.63
C GLU A 314 5.01 -22.38 -27.54
N GLU A 315 4.24 -22.83 -26.54
CA GLU A 315 2.90 -22.31 -26.28
C GLU A 315 2.98 -20.83 -25.84
N LEU A 316 2.56 -19.94 -26.75
CA LEU A 316 2.60 -18.50 -26.54
C LEU A 316 1.82 -18.09 -25.29
N PRO A 317 2.39 -17.22 -24.43
CA PRO A 317 1.68 -16.63 -23.31
C PRO A 317 0.33 -16.02 -23.72
N ARG A 318 -0.64 -16.11 -22.81
CA ARG A 318 -2.03 -15.70 -23.04
C ARG A 318 -2.13 -14.32 -23.71
N HIS A 319 -1.50 -13.29 -23.16
CA HIS A 319 -1.64 -11.93 -23.70
C HIS A 319 -0.93 -11.74 -25.05
N TYR A 320 0.10 -12.54 -25.34
CA TYR A 320 0.76 -12.53 -26.63
C TYR A 320 -0.16 -13.13 -27.69
N SER A 321 -0.83 -14.25 -27.37
CA SER A 321 -1.88 -14.83 -28.20
C SER A 321 -3.08 -13.88 -28.39
N GLU A 322 -3.50 -13.19 -27.33
CA GLU A 322 -4.54 -12.15 -27.40
C GLU A 322 -4.16 -11.01 -28.36
N ALA A 323 -2.90 -10.55 -28.32
CA ALA A 323 -2.39 -9.51 -29.21
C ALA A 323 -2.32 -9.96 -30.67
N LEU A 324 -1.89 -11.20 -30.93
CA LEU A 324 -1.85 -11.76 -32.29
C LEU A 324 -3.26 -11.88 -32.91
N LEU A 325 -4.29 -12.14 -32.11
CA LEU A 325 -5.67 -12.12 -32.61
C LEU A 325 -6.09 -10.73 -33.10
N ILE A 326 -5.78 -9.67 -32.33
CA ILE A 326 -6.03 -8.29 -32.78
C ILE A 326 -5.24 -7.99 -34.06
N TYR A 327 -3.97 -8.39 -34.11
CA TYR A 327 -3.13 -8.12 -35.27
C TYR A 327 -3.66 -8.74 -36.56
N ARG A 328 -4.23 -9.95 -36.48
CA ARG A 328 -4.81 -10.63 -37.63
C ARG A 328 -6.10 -9.98 -38.16
N ASP A 329 -6.85 -9.30 -37.30
CA ASP A 329 -8.03 -8.52 -37.74
C ASP A 329 -7.61 -7.38 -38.70
N SER A 330 -6.43 -6.79 -38.50
CA SER A 330 -5.88 -5.75 -39.39
C SER A 330 -4.96 -6.28 -40.49
N HIS A 331 -4.38 -7.47 -40.32
CA HIS A 331 -3.47 -8.12 -41.28
C HIS A 331 -3.89 -9.57 -41.58
N PRO A 332 -4.94 -9.78 -42.41
CA PRO A 332 -5.47 -11.12 -42.72
C PRO A 332 -4.45 -12.07 -43.35
N GLU A 333 -3.42 -11.55 -44.02
CA GLU A 333 -2.33 -12.28 -44.65
C GLU A 333 -1.31 -12.87 -43.67
N TYR A 334 -1.36 -12.50 -42.38
CA TYR A 334 -0.43 -13.01 -41.38
C TYR A 334 -0.63 -14.53 -41.15
N PRO A 335 0.41 -15.37 -41.33
CA PRO A 335 0.24 -16.82 -41.46
C PRO A 335 0.03 -17.57 -40.14
N VAL A 336 0.40 -16.99 -38.99
CA VAL A 336 0.36 -17.70 -37.70
C VAL A 336 -1.08 -17.86 -37.23
N GLN A 337 -1.49 -19.11 -36.98
CA GLN A 337 -2.81 -19.44 -36.47
C GLN A 337 -2.76 -19.75 -34.97
N ILE A 338 -3.63 -19.08 -34.20
CA ILE A 338 -3.82 -19.40 -32.79
C ILE A 338 -4.74 -20.62 -32.71
N THR A 339 -4.23 -21.73 -32.17
CA THR A 339 -4.92 -23.01 -32.11
C THR A 339 -5.85 -23.16 -30.90
N ASP A 340 -5.72 -22.29 -29.89
CA ASP A 340 -6.58 -22.31 -28.70
C ASP A 340 -8.02 -21.89 -29.04
N SER A 341 -8.87 -22.90 -29.23
CA SER A 341 -10.29 -22.72 -29.54
C SER A 341 -11.07 -21.94 -28.46
N THR A 342 -10.63 -21.95 -27.20
CA THR A 342 -11.30 -21.24 -26.11
C THR A 342 -11.02 -19.75 -26.17
N LEU A 343 -9.76 -19.38 -26.41
CA LEU A 343 -9.33 -18.00 -26.61
C LEU A 343 -10.01 -17.37 -27.83
N VAL A 344 -10.03 -18.08 -28.96
CA VAL A 344 -10.66 -17.62 -30.21
C VAL A 344 -12.16 -17.37 -30.00
N LYS A 345 -12.87 -18.30 -29.36
CA LYS A 345 -14.29 -18.10 -29.03
C LYS A 345 -14.50 -16.88 -28.13
N ARG A 346 -13.66 -16.71 -27.10
CA ARG A 346 -13.74 -15.57 -26.18
C ARG A 346 -13.50 -14.24 -26.92
N TYR A 347 -12.61 -14.22 -27.91
CA TYR A 347 -12.37 -13.05 -28.77
C TYR A 347 -13.57 -12.71 -29.66
N ILE A 348 -14.18 -13.71 -30.29
CA ILE A 348 -15.40 -13.50 -31.09
C ILE A 348 -16.51 -12.89 -30.21
N THR A 349 -16.72 -13.44 -29.01
CA THR A 349 -17.69 -12.88 -28.05
C THR A 349 -17.34 -11.45 -27.65
N TYR A 350 -16.05 -11.13 -27.48
CA TYR A 350 -15.60 -9.76 -27.20
C TYR A 350 -16.04 -8.80 -28.32
N ARG A 351 -15.77 -9.14 -29.59
CA ARG A 351 -16.12 -8.30 -30.75
C ARG A 351 -17.62 -8.16 -30.94
N GLU A 352 -18.39 -9.24 -30.78
CA GLU A 352 -19.86 -9.20 -30.86
C GLU A 352 -20.47 -8.31 -29.78
N ARG A 353 -19.93 -8.36 -28.56
CA ARG A 353 -20.41 -7.53 -27.45
C ARG A 353 -20.16 -6.04 -27.67
N GLN A 354 -19.03 -5.65 -28.28
CA GLN A 354 -18.72 -4.24 -28.53
C GLN A 354 -19.78 -3.54 -29.40
N VAL A 355 -20.37 -4.23 -30.37
CA VAL A 355 -21.35 -3.66 -31.33
C VAL A 355 -22.71 -3.37 -30.68
N GLY A 356 -22.99 -3.93 -29.50
CA GLY A 356 -24.31 -3.86 -28.85
C GLY A 356 -24.61 -2.58 -28.05
N PHE A 357 -23.67 -1.64 -27.96
CA PHE A 357 -23.79 -0.48 -27.08
C PHE A 357 -23.96 0.83 -27.87
N THR A 358 -24.84 1.71 -27.37
CA THR A 358 -25.07 3.03 -27.98
C THR A 358 -24.22 4.14 -27.37
N SER A 359 -23.66 3.93 -26.17
CA SER A 359 -22.87 4.92 -25.43
C SER A 359 -21.48 4.38 -25.11
N TYR A 360 -20.44 5.15 -25.46
CA TYR A 360 -19.04 4.80 -25.22
C TYR A 360 -18.74 4.55 -23.72
N THR A 361 -19.36 5.30 -22.81
CA THR A 361 -19.11 5.12 -21.37
C THR A 361 -19.76 3.84 -20.83
N GLU A 362 -20.94 3.47 -21.34
CA GLU A 362 -21.60 2.22 -20.99
C GLU A 362 -20.81 1.03 -21.55
N GLU A 363 -20.42 1.10 -22.82
CA GLU A 363 -19.57 0.12 -23.49
C GLU A 363 -18.29 -0.13 -22.68
N ARG A 364 -17.50 0.92 -22.43
CA ARG A 364 -16.24 0.82 -21.67
C ARG A 364 -16.43 0.16 -20.30
N ASN A 365 -17.48 0.54 -19.57
CA ASN A 365 -17.74 0.02 -18.23
C ASN A 365 -18.22 -1.44 -18.24
N ARG A 366 -19.06 -1.83 -19.21
CA ARG A 366 -19.53 -3.21 -19.38
C ARG A 366 -18.41 -4.11 -19.86
N MET A 367 -17.67 -3.68 -20.87
CA MET A 367 -16.51 -4.40 -21.40
C MET A 367 -15.43 -4.57 -20.34
N ARG A 368 -15.20 -3.58 -19.46
CA ARG A 368 -14.26 -3.72 -18.33
C ARG A 368 -14.68 -4.82 -17.35
N ARG A 369 -15.97 -5.01 -17.10
CA ARG A 369 -16.46 -6.02 -16.14
C ARG A 369 -16.29 -7.44 -16.66
N GLU A 370 -16.45 -7.65 -17.96
CA GLU A 370 -16.42 -8.98 -18.59
C GLU A 370 -15.03 -9.35 -19.14
N PHE A 371 -14.28 -8.35 -19.61
CA PHE A 371 -13.01 -8.54 -20.34
C PHE A 371 -11.87 -7.66 -19.84
N GLY A 372 -12.03 -7.00 -18.68
CA GLY A 372 -11.00 -6.10 -18.13
C GLY A 372 -9.67 -6.77 -17.77
N ASP A 373 -9.63 -8.11 -17.77
CA ASP A 373 -8.42 -8.93 -17.57
C ASP A 373 -7.69 -9.29 -18.88
N THR A 374 -8.16 -8.79 -20.02
CA THR A 374 -7.62 -9.11 -21.36
C THR A 374 -6.79 -7.95 -21.91
N TYR A 375 -5.83 -8.30 -22.79
CA TYR A 375 -5.13 -7.31 -23.59
C TYR A 375 -6.07 -6.54 -24.52
N TRP A 376 -7.14 -7.17 -25.02
CA TRP A 376 -8.11 -6.52 -25.89
C TRP A 376 -8.75 -5.29 -25.26
N TRP A 377 -9.20 -5.41 -24.01
CA TRP A 377 -9.77 -4.28 -23.29
C TRP A 377 -8.74 -3.16 -23.07
N TYR A 378 -7.49 -3.51 -22.74
CA TYR A 378 -6.41 -2.54 -22.63
C TYR A 378 -6.16 -1.82 -23.97
N PHE A 379 -6.08 -2.57 -25.07
CA PHE A 379 -5.81 -2.06 -26.41
C PHE A 379 -6.90 -1.07 -26.88
N ASP A 380 -8.17 -1.40 -26.68
CA ASP A 380 -9.28 -0.58 -27.18
C ASP A 380 -9.61 0.62 -26.26
N TYR A 381 -9.52 0.46 -24.92
CA TYR A 381 -10.10 1.44 -23.99
C TYR A 381 -9.11 2.14 -23.05
N GLN A 382 -7.91 1.60 -22.84
CA GLN A 382 -6.94 2.22 -21.91
C GLN A 382 -6.11 3.27 -22.66
N GLU A 383 -6.15 4.52 -22.23
CA GLU A 383 -5.41 5.64 -22.82
C GLU A 383 -3.93 5.68 -22.39
#